data_AF-A0A015K153-F1
#
_entry.id   AF-A0A015K153-F1
#
_cell.length_a   1.000
_cell.length_b   1.000
_cell.length_c   1.000
_cell.angle_alpha   90.00
_cell.angle_beta   90.00
_cell.angle_gamma   90.00
#
_symmetry.space_group_name_H-M   'P 1'
#
loop_
_entity.id
_entity.type
_entity.pdbx_description
1 polymer ?
#
loop_
_entity_poly.entity_id
_entity_poly.type
_entity_poly.pdbx_seq_one_letter_code
_entity_poly.pdbx_strand_id
1 'polypeptide(L)'
;MIDNDYEDNIEGDMDFERYIDCDYKCHECSQEDSIDYCKPCNSVHFSDNFAHWISGDSNFDELIQNSQLNADNSYKFIEWIEYSNRNIEFIAHVDTLITARIYGVTRSPQS
;
A
#
# COMPACT_ATOMS: atom_id res chain seq x y z
N MET A 1 -55.48 -23.83 7.06
CA MET A 1 -54.52 -24.86 6.63
C MET A 1 -53.48 -24.10 5.85
N ILE A 2 -52.32 -23.90 6.47
CA ILE A 2 -51.12 -23.40 5.82
C ILE A 2 -50.43 -24.68 5.39
N ASP A 3 -50.48 -25.00 4.10
CA ASP A 3 -49.70 -26.11 3.59
C ASP A 3 -48.35 -25.52 3.15
N ASN A 4 -47.33 -26.00 3.84
CA ASN A 4 -45.92 -25.75 3.61
C ASN A 4 -45.50 -26.42 2.31
N ASP A 5 -45.15 -25.64 1.30
CA ASP A 5 -44.36 -26.15 0.18
C ASP A 5 -42.88 -25.86 0.45
N TYR A 6 -42.38 -26.54 1.48
CA TYR A 6 -40.95 -26.77 1.70
C TYR A 6 -40.70 -28.22 1.30
N GLU A 7 -40.36 -28.44 0.02
CA GLU A 7 -39.35 -29.41 -0.39
C GLU A 7 -39.09 -29.33 -1.91
N ASP A 8 -37.84 -29.00 -2.22
CA ASP A 8 -37.02 -29.44 -3.33
C ASP A 8 -37.59 -29.43 -4.75
N ASN A 9 -37.19 -28.41 -5.51
CA ASN A 9 -36.76 -28.53 -6.92
C ASN A 9 -35.91 -27.29 -7.29
N ILE A 10 -34.66 -27.20 -6.80
CA ILE A 10 -33.65 -26.35 -7.45
C ILE A 10 -33.06 -27.17 -8.60
N GLU A 11 -33.87 -27.42 -9.62
CA GLU A 11 -33.37 -27.78 -10.96
C GLU A 11 -33.24 -26.48 -11.75
N GLY A 12 -32.03 -25.93 -11.77
CA GLY A 12 -31.68 -24.77 -12.57
C GLY A 12 -30.24 -24.42 -12.29
N ASP A 13 -29.37 -24.72 -13.25
CA ASP A 13 -27.93 -24.45 -13.27
C ASP A 13 -27.55 -23.16 -12.54
N MET A 14 -27.22 -23.27 -11.26
CA MET A 14 -26.48 -22.24 -10.56
C MET A 14 -25.02 -22.47 -10.91
N ASP A 15 -24.61 -21.81 -11.98
CA ASP A 15 -23.24 -21.83 -12.50
C ASP A 15 -22.28 -21.34 -11.40
N PHE A 16 -21.72 -22.29 -10.66
CA PHE A 16 -20.86 -22.06 -9.50
C PHE A 16 -19.53 -21.38 -9.89
N GLU A 17 -19.26 -21.28 -11.19
CA GLU A 17 -18.09 -20.57 -11.75
C GLU A 17 -18.24 -19.05 -11.73
N ARG A 18 -19.45 -18.50 -11.50
CA ARG A 18 -19.67 -17.04 -11.48
C ARG A 18 -19.40 -16.35 -10.14
N TYR A 19 -18.99 -17.06 -9.09
CA TYR A 19 -18.79 -16.46 -7.77
C TYR A 19 -17.33 -16.08 -7.44
N ILE A 20 -16.38 -16.27 -8.36
CA ILE A 20 -15.01 -15.78 -8.18
C ILE A 20 -14.54 -15.09 -9.47
N ASP A 21 -15.22 -14.00 -9.83
CA ASP A 21 -14.60 -12.94 -10.62
C ASP A 21 -14.12 -11.86 -9.64
N CYS A 22 -13.12 -12.22 -8.83
CA CYS A 22 -12.32 -11.23 -8.13
C CYS A 22 -11.39 -10.65 -9.18
N ASP A 23 -11.79 -9.56 -9.83
CA ASP A 23 -10.97 -8.88 -10.83
C ASP A 23 -9.66 -8.46 -10.15
N TYR A 24 -8.58 -9.24 -10.33
CA TYR A 24 -7.22 -9.02 -9.79
C TYR A 24 -6.53 -7.83 -10.47
N LYS A 25 -7.31 -6.83 -10.86
CA LYS A 25 -6.86 -5.66 -11.60
C LYS A 25 -6.75 -4.48 -10.66
N CYS A 26 -5.64 -3.76 -10.77
CA CYS A 26 -5.50 -2.48 -10.10
C CYS A 26 -6.57 -1.49 -10.60
N HIS A 27 -7.26 -0.81 -9.68
CA HIS A 27 -8.29 0.17 -10.04
C HIS A 27 -7.76 1.42 -10.76
N GLU A 28 -6.45 1.70 -10.66
CA GLU A 28 -5.84 2.89 -11.28
C GLU A 28 -5.35 2.63 -12.70
N CYS A 29 -4.66 1.50 -12.92
CA CYS A 29 -4.01 1.20 -14.20
C CYS A 29 -4.61 0.00 -14.94
N SER A 30 -5.58 -0.70 -14.34
CA SER A 30 -6.23 -1.90 -14.88
C SER A 30 -5.28 -3.07 -15.20
N GLN A 31 -4.03 -3.03 -14.72
CA GLN A 31 -3.09 -4.14 -14.86
C GLN A 31 -3.39 -5.22 -13.82
N GLU A 32 -3.16 -6.47 -14.20
CA GLU A 32 -3.16 -7.61 -13.29
C GLU A 32 -1.97 -7.46 -12.33
N ASP A 33 -2.26 -7.18 -11.07
CA ASP A 33 -1.28 -7.02 -10.01
C ASP A 33 -1.89 -7.46 -8.67
N SER A 34 -1.12 -7.42 -7.59
CA SER A 34 -1.63 -7.71 -6.26
C SER A 34 -2.84 -6.83 -5.93
N ILE A 35 -3.92 -7.47 -5.44
CA ILE A 35 -5.18 -6.81 -5.02
C ILE A 35 -4.89 -5.66 -4.05
N ASP A 36 -3.90 -5.82 -3.17
CA ASP A 36 -3.63 -4.89 -2.09
C ASP A 36 -2.51 -3.89 -2.41
N TYR A 37 -1.75 -4.09 -3.50
CA TYR A 37 -0.62 -3.23 -3.85
C TYR A 37 -0.26 -3.32 -5.33
N CYS A 38 -0.47 -2.24 -6.07
CA CYS A 38 -0.02 -2.15 -7.46
C CYS A 38 1.36 -1.49 -7.54
N LYS A 39 2.40 -2.25 -7.90
CA LYS A 39 3.78 -1.74 -7.93
C LYS A 39 3.97 -0.60 -8.94
N PRO A 40 3.51 -0.70 -10.20
CA PRO A 40 3.59 0.39 -11.16
C PRO A 40 2.96 1.70 -10.65
N CYS A 41 1.75 1.62 -10.09
CA CYS A 41 1.04 2.80 -9.59
C CYS A 41 1.74 3.43 -8.40
N ASN A 42 2.11 2.62 -7.40
CA ASN A 42 2.80 3.12 -6.22
C ASN A 42 4.18 3.72 -6.57
N SER A 43 4.91 3.14 -7.52
CA SER A 43 6.18 3.70 -8.01
C SER A 43 5.99 5.11 -8.59
N VAL A 44 4.92 5.35 -9.35
CA VAL A 44 4.55 6.68 -9.86
C VAL A 44 4.21 7.63 -8.70
N HIS A 45 3.33 7.22 -7.78
CA HIS A 45 2.94 8.04 -6.62
C HIS A 45 4.13 8.43 -5.74
N PHE A 46 5.10 7.53 -5.56
CA PHE A 46 6.33 7.85 -4.85
C PHE A 46 7.16 8.88 -5.63
N SER A 47 7.37 8.65 -6.92
CA SER A 47 8.19 9.54 -7.76
C SER A 47 7.65 10.97 -7.80
N ASP A 48 6.33 11.15 -7.82
CA ASP A 48 5.67 12.46 -7.80
C ASP A 48 5.94 13.22 -6.48
N ASN A 49 6.26 12.51 -5.39
CA ASN A 49 6.53 13.09 -4.08
C ASN A 49 8.01 13.37 -3.80
N PHE A 50 8.94 12.90 -4.63
CA PHE A 50 10.39 13.08 -4.40
C PHE A 50 10.82 14.55 -4.46
N ALA A 51 10.08 15.40 -5.19
CA ALA A 51 10.36 16.83 -5.23
C ALA A 51 9.81 17.59 -3.99
N HIS A 52 8.90 16.98 -3.23
CA HIS A 52 8.25 17.63 -2.09
C HIS A 52 9.07 17.57 -0.80
N TRP A 53 10.04 16.66 -0.72
CA TRP A 53 10.93 16.55 0.42
C TRP A 53 12.33 16.16 -0.05
N ILE A 54 13.34 16.81 0.51
CA ILE A 54 14.75 16.41 0.41
C ILE A 54 15.32 16.43 1.82
N SER A 55 16.04 15.39 2.21
CA SER A 55 16.65 15.34 3.55
C SER A 55 17.86 16.26 3.67
N GLY A 56 18.45 16.63 2.53
CA GLY A 56 19.73 17.34 2.47
C GLY A 56 20.95 16.41 2.41
N ASP A 57 20.74 15.09 2.42
CA ASP A 57 21.77 14.05 2.19
C ASP A 57 21.37 13.21 0.96
N SER A 58 22.11 13.40 -0.14
CA SER A 58 21.79 12.74 -1.41
C SER A 58 21.91 11.21 -1.36
N ASN A 59 22.82 10.66 -0.55
CA ASN A 59 22.96 9.21 -0.43
C ASN A 59 21.76 8.62 0.32
N PHE A 60 21.27 9.35 1.32
CA PHE A 60 20.10 8.96 2.09
C PHE A 60 18.82 9.10 1.28
N ASP A 61 18.67 10.19 0.52
CA ASP A 61 17.55 10.40 -0.40
C ASP A 61 17.52 9.28 -1.46
N GLU A 62 18.65 8.94 -2.08
CA GLU A 62 18.76 7.84 -3.04
C GLU A 62 18.34 6.50 -2.43
N LEU A 63 18.73 6.21 -1.19
CA LEU A 63 18.37 4.98 -0.49
C LEU A 63 16.86 4.86 -0.27
N ILE A 64 16.19 5.94 0.16
CA ILE A 64 14.74 5.93 0.35
C ILE A 64 14.02 5.81 -0.99
N GLN A 65 14.40 6.62 -1.99
CA GLN A 65 13.78 6.59 -3.31
C GLN A 65 13.90 5.20 -3.95
N ASN A 66 15.09 4.60 -3.90
CA ASN A 66 15.30 3.23 -4.38
C ASN A 66 14.46 2.21 -3.62
N SER A 67 14.30 2.35 -2.31
CA SER A 67 13.43 1.47 -1.53
C SER A 67 11.96 1.59 -1.95
N GLN A 68 11.47 2.80 -2.17
CA GLN A 68 10.07 3.08 -2.53
C GLN A 68 9.74 2.65 -3.97
N LEU A 69 10.62 2.93 -4.93
CA LEU A 69 10.43 2.54 -6.34
C LEU A 69 10.43 1.02 -6.54
N ASN A 70 11.18 0.27 -5.72
CA ASN A 70 11.34 -1.17 -5.89
C ASN A 70 10.40 -2.02 -5.04
N ALA A 71 9.61 -1.40 -4.17
CA ALA A 71 8.69 -2.06 -3.26
C ALA A 71 7.71 -2.99 -4.00
N ASP A 72 7.56 -4.19 -3.48
CA ASP A 72 6.69 -5.27 -3.99
C ASP A 72 5.42 -5.44 -3.15
N ASN A 73 5.30 -4.74 -2.02
CA ASN A 73 4.06 -4.61 -1.26
C ASN A 73 4.07 -3.36 -0.37
N SER A 74 2.93 -3.08 0.27
CA SER A 74 2.70 -1.90 1.13
C SER A 74 3.51 -1.86 2.42
N TYR A 75 4.24 -2.92 2.77
CA TYR A 75 5.08 -3.00 3.97
C TYR A 75 6.57 -2.88 3.63
N LYS A 76 6.99 -3.27 2.43
CA LYS A 76 8.41 -3.41 2.05
C LYS A 76 9.02 -2.14 1.43
N PHE A 77 8.83 -1.00 2.08
CA PHE A 77 9.57 0.23 1.74
C PHE A 77 9.89 1.08 2.97
N ILE A 78 10.87 1.97 2.80
CA ILE A 78 11.22 2.98 3.80
C ILE A 78 10.30 4.19 3.64
N GLU A 79 9.57 4.52 4.69
CA GLU A 79 8.72 5.71 4.75
C GLU A 79 9.54 6.90 5.28
N TRP A 80 9.53 8.00 4.53
CA TRP A 80 10.04 9.29 5.00
C TRP A 80 8.93 10.07 5.70
N ILE A 81 9.19 10.47 6.94
CA ILE A 81 8.25 11.27 7.73
C ILE A 81 8.97 12.55 8.17
N GLU A 82 8.50 13.69 7.68
CA GLU A 82 9.02 14.99 8.09
C GLU A 82 8.72 15.26 9.57
N TYR A 83 9.76 15.61 10.33
CA TYR A 83 9.63 15.97 11.73
C TYR A 83 8.98 17.36 11.90
N SER A 84 7.65 17.41 11.90
CA SER A 84 6.88 18.63 12.13
C SER A 84 6.16 18.60 13.48
N ASN A 85 6.87 18.86 14.59
CA ASN A 85 6.30 19.10 15.94
C ASN A 85 5.16 18.16 16.40
N ARG A 86 5.10 16.91 15.93
CA ARG A 86 4.17 15.89 16.44
C ARG A 86 4.82 15.15 17.59
N ASN A 87 4.06 14.92 18.66
CA ASN A 87 4.44 13.98 19.72
C ASN A 87 4.52 12.58 19.10
N ILE A 88 5.73 12.14 18.76
CA ILE A 88 5.99 10.76 18.35
C ILE A 88 6.13 9.96 19.64
N GLU A 89 5.02 9.39 20.10
CA GLU A 89 5.07 8.27 21.04
C GLU A 89 5.45 7.04 20.22
N PHE A 90 6.73 6.67 20.27
CA PHE A 90 7.32 5.33 20.11
C PHE A 90 8.60 5.32 19.25
N ILE A 91 9.72 5.03 19.92
CA ILE A 91 11.09 5.05 19.39
C ILE A 91 11.52 3.59 19.21
N ALA A 92 11.07 2.99 18.10
CA ALA A 92 11.42 1.67 17.56
C ALA A 92 11.21 0.42 18.45
N HIS A 93 10.37 -0.50 17.97
CA HIS A 93 10.49 -1.93 18.24
C HIS A 93 10.91 -2.58 16.92
N VAL A 94 12.12 -3.15 16.87
CA VAL A 94 12.53 -4.01 15.76
C VAL A 94 11.95 -5.39 16.06
N ASP A 95 10.66 -5.55 15.77
CA ASP A 95 10.12 -6.88 15.59
C ASP A 95 10.47 -7.33 14.18
N THR A 96 10.86 -8.59 14.05
CA THR A 96 11.49 -9.22 12.88
C THR A 96 10.58 -9.34 11.65
N LEU A 97 9.58 -8.48 11.50
CA LEU A 97 8.64 -8.47 10.39
C LEU A 97 8.36 -7.04 9.87
N ILE A 98 9.05 -6.72 8.76
CA ILE A 98 8.57 -6.08 7.53
C ILE A 98 8.30 -4.57 7.43
N THR A 99 8.64 -3.67 8.36
CA THR A 99 8.65 -2.21 8.02
C THR A 99 9.72 -1.44 8.78
N ALA A 100 10.52 -0.64 8.06
CA ALA A 100 11.47 0.29 8.66
C ALA A 100 11.01 1.74 8.40
N ARG A 101 10.67 2.48 9.46
CA ARG A 101 10.39 3.92 9.39
C ARG A 101 11.62 4.68 9.81
N ILE A 102 12.10 5.61 8.97
CA ILE A 102 13.22 6.49 9.32
C ILE A 102 12.66 7.90 9.52
N TYR A 103 12.85 8.44 10.72
CA TYR A 103 12.50 9.81 11.04
C TYR A 103 13.71 10.70 10.75
N GLY A 104 13.54 11.70 9.91
CA GLY A 104 14.54 12.73 9.67
C GLY A 104 14.14 14.07 10.24
N VAL A 105 15.10 14.79 10.81
CA VAL A 105 14.93 16.18 11.20
C VAL A 105 15.47 17.05 10.08
N THR A 106 14.59 17.58 9.24
CA THR A 106 14.97 18.66 8.33
C THR A 106 14.89 19.96 9.11
N ARG A 107 15.94 20.79 9.04
CA ARG A 107 15.75 22.21 9.36
C ARG A 107 14.83 22.75 8.28
N SER A 108 13.64 23.19 8.68
CA SER A 108 12.74 23.96 7.82
C SER A 108 13.56 24.99 7.03
N PRO A 109 13.39 25.13 5.71
CA PRO A 109 14.03 26.20 4.96
C PRO A 109 13.53 27.50 5.59
N GLN A 110 14.39 28.15 6.38
CA GLN A 110 14.04 29.35 7.12
C GLN A 110 13.65 30.44 6.12
N SER A 111 12.44 30.99 6.28
CA SER A 111 12.07 32.33 5.82
C SER A 111 12.71 33.39 6.71
#